data_AF-A0A1F8Q805-F1
#
_entry.id   AF-A0A1F8Q805-F1
#
_cell.length_a   1.000
_cell.length_b   1.000
_cell.length_c   1.000
_cell.angle_alpha   90.00
_cell.angle_beta   90.00
_cell.angle_gamma   90.00
#
_symmetry.space_group_name_H-M   'P 1'
#
loop_
_entity.id
_entity.type
_entity.pdbx_description
1 polymer ?
#
loop_
_entity_poly.entity_id
_entity_poly.type
_entity_poly.pdbx_seq_one_letter_code
_entity_poly.pdbx_strand_id
1 'polypeptide(L)'
;MPIITIQAIKGVVLTSPEQKRELLQKMTDTFISVVGEVARPYTYCIIQETPLMEWSIAGKPLPDLPFLYGPEYAAMHKNANEIMRKFVESQSTNPPAQASAKVAATNGGSRKHAHEAWNGS
;
A
#
# COMPACT_ATOMS: atom_id res chain seq x y z
N MET A 1 -10.01 -18.31 8.25
CA MET A 1 -10.06 -18.51 6.78
C MET A 1 -9.21 -17.44 6.11
N PRO A 2 -7.88 -17.60 6.05
CA PRO A 2 -6.99 -16.65 5.38
C PRO A 2 -7.09 -16.72 3.85
N ILE A 3 -6.85 -15.59 3.18
CA ILE A 3 -6.76 -15.48 1.72
C ILE A 3 -5.47 -14.77 1.32
N ILE A 4 -4.76 -15.36 0.35
CA ILE A 4 -3.58 -14.80 -0.30
C ILE A 4 -3.98 -14.38 -1.70
N THR A 5 -3.89 -13.08 -2.00
CA THR A 5 -4.20 -12.55 -3.34
C THR A 5 -2.92 -12.10 -4.02
N ILE A 6 -2.67 -12.66 -5.20
CA ILE A 6 -1.54 -12.31 -6.05
C ILE A 6 -2.09 -11.49 -7.20
N GLN A 7 -1.72 -10.21 -7.24
CA GLN A 7 -2.07 -9.30 -8.33
C GLN A 7 -0.91 -9.25 -9.33
N ALA A 8 -1.19 -9.49 -10.60
CA ALA A 8 -0.19 -9.43 -11.66
C ALA A 8 -0.77 -8.88 -12.96
N ILE A 9 0.10 -8.40 -13.85
CA ILE A 9 -0.29 -8.09 -15.22
C ILE A 9 -0.29 -9.38 -16.04
N LYS A 10 -1.38 -9.62 -16.77
CA LYS A 10 -1.59 -10.83 -17.56
C LYS A 10 -0.44 -11.04 -18.55
N GLY A 11 0.23 -12.19 -18.45
CA GLY A 11 1.26 -12.61 -19.40
C GLY A 11 2.60 -11.87 -19.31
N VAL A 12 2.84 -11.06 -18.27
CA VAL A 12 4.14 -10.38 -18.07
C VAL A 12 5.07 -11.23 -17.22
N VAL A 13 4.68 -11.53 -15.97
CA VAL A 13 5.50 -12.31 -15.02
C VAL A 13 5.03 -13.75 -14.86
N LEU A 14 3.79 -14.05 -15.23
CA LEU A 14 3.21 -15.39 -15.23
C LEU A 14 2.82 -15.74 -16.67
N THR A 15 3.72 -16.41 -17.38
CA THR A 15 3.61 -16.64 -18.82
C THR A 15 3.05 -18.01 -19.17
N SER A 16 2.98 -18.95 -18.21
CA SER A 16 2.39 -20.27 -18.42
C SER A 16 1.38 -20.68 -17.32
N PRO A 17 0.42 -21.55 -17.63
CA PRO A 17 -0.47 -22.14 -16.62
C PRO A 17 0.29 -22.92 -15.53
N GLU A 18 1.43 -23.54 -15.86
CA GLU A 18 2.25 -24.33 -14.95
C GLU A 18 2.88 -23.43 -13.88
N GLN A 19 3.43 -22.27 -14.27
CA GLN A 19 3.95 -21.28 -13.34
C GLN A 19 2.87 -20.78 -12.37
N LYS A 20 1.63 -20.58 -12.86
CA LYS A 20 0.50 -20.17 -12.01
C LYS A 20 0.17 -21.23 -10.96
N ARG A 21 0.08 -22.51 -11.37
CA ARG A 21 -0.19 -23.62 -10.45
C ARG A 21 0.91 -23.78 -9.40
N GLU A 22 2.17 -23.72 -9.84
CA GLU A 22 3.33 -23.80 -8.94
C GLU A 22 3.35 -22.65 -7.93
N LEU A 23 3.05 -21.43 -8.38
CA LEU A 23 3.00 -20.26 -7.51
C LEU A 23 1.91 -20.41 -6.43
N LEU A 24 0.70 -20.83 -6.81
CA LEU A 24 -0.39 -21.06 -5.85
C LEU A 24 -0.02 -22.08 -4.77
N GLN A 25 0.64 -23.17 -5.16
CA GLN A 25 1.12 -24.19 -4.23
C GLN A 25 2.20 -23.63 -3.30
N LYS A 26 3.26 -23.01 -3.86
CA LYS A 26 4.38 -22.48 -3.09
C LYS A 26 3.98 -21.37 -2.12
N MET A 27 3.07 -20.49 -2.52
CA MET A 27 2.58 -19.42 -1.63
C MET A 27 1.76 -19.99 -0.47
N THR A 28 0.93 -21.01 -0.74
CA THR A 28 0.21 -21.73 0.31
C THR A 28 1.18 -22.42 1.27
N ASP A 29 2.16 -23.17 0.75
CA ASP A 29 3.16 -23.87 1.57
C ASP A 29 4.00 -22.90 2.40
N THR A 30 4.37 -21.75 1.83
CA THR A 30 5.10 -20.69 2.53
C THR A 30 4.28 -20.10 3.67
N PHE A 31 2.98 -19.85 3.45
CA PHE A 31 2.11 -19.37 4.52
C PHE A 31 1.99 -20.40 5.63
N ILE A 32 1.74 -21.67 5.27
CA ILE A 32 1.57 -22.76 6.23
C ILE A 32 2.85 -23.05 7.03
N SER A 33 4.04 -22.88 6.44
CA SER A 33 5.30 -23.04 7.18
C SER A 33 5.46 -22.04 8.33
N VAL A 34 4.77 -20.89 8.26
CA VAL A 34 4.78 -19.86 9.32
C VAL A 34 3.66 -20.09 10.33
N VAL A 35 2.44 -20.42 9.89
CA VAL A 35 1.25 -20.48 10.76
C VAL A 35 0.91 -21.88 11.29
N GLY A 36 1.47 -22.93 10.70
CA GLY A 36 1.21 -24.32 11.05
C GLY A 36 0.13 -25.00 10.20
N GLU A 37 0.23 -26.32 10.11
CA GLU A 37 -0.53 -27.19 9.19
C GLU A 37 -2.05 -27.16 9.41
N VAL A 38 -2.50 -26.84 10.64
CA VAL A 38 -3.93 -26.71 10.98
C VAL A 38 -4.66 -25.68 10.10
N ALA A 39 -3.94 -24.69 9.55
CA ALA A 39 -4.52 -23.65 8.71
C ALA A 39 -4.73 -24.07 7.24
N ARG A 40 -4.12 -25.17 6.77
CA ARG A 40 -4.14 -25.57 5.35
C ARG A 40 -5.54 -25.70 4.75
N PRO A 41 -6.50 -26.42 5.35
CA PRO A 41 -7.82 -26.59 4.75
C PRO A 41 -8.63 -25.28 4.65
N TYR A 42 -8.19 -24.22 5.35
CA TYR A 42 -8.87 -22.92 5.41
C TYR A 42 -8.12 -21.82 4.65
N THR A 43 -6.99 -22.14 4.01
CA THR A 43 -6.15 -21.17 3.31
C THR A 43 -6.49 -21.16 1.83
N TYR A 44 -6.91 -19.99 1.34
CA TYR A 44 -7.20 -19.76 -0.06
C TYR A 44 -6.04 -18.98 -0.70
N CYS A 45 -5.63 -19.36 -1.90
CA CYS A 45 -4.66 -18.60 -2.70
C CYS A 45 -5.24 -18.36 -4.08
N ILE A 46 -5.24 -17.11 -4.53
CA ILE A 46 -5.83 -16.69 -5.80
C ILE A 46 -4.86 -15.81 -6.59
N ILE A 47 -4.88 -15.96 -7.91
CA ILE A 47 -4.19 -15.08 -8.85
C ILE A 47 -5.25 -14.25 -9.56
N GLN A 48 -5.09 -12.93 -9.51
CA GLN A 48 -5.90 -11.96 -10.21
C GLN A 48 -5.01 -11.24 -11.23
N GLU A 49 -5.39 -11.33 -12.50
CA GLU A 49 -4.62 -10.76 -13.59
C GLU A 49 -5.32 -9.55 -14.19
N THR A 50 -4.64 -8.41 -14.18
CA THR A 50 -5.07 -7.21 -14.89
C THR A 50 -4.65 -7.31 -16.36
N PRO A 51 -5.51 -6.96 -17.33
CA PRO A 51 -5.13 -6.85 -18.73
C PRO A 51 -3.93 -5.91 -18.95
N LEU A 52 -3.25 -6.07 -20.09
CA LEU A 52 -2.21 -5.14 -20.51
C LEU A 52 -2.78 -3.72 -20.63
N MET A 53 -1.97 -2.72 -20.32
CA MET A 53 -2.30 -1.29 -20.35
C MET A 53 -3.36 -0.82 -19.34
N GLU A 54 -3.93 -1.72 -18.54
CA GLU A 54 -4.89 -1.39 -17.47
C GLU A 54 -4.24 -1.34 -16.07
N TRP A 55 -2.93 -1.59 -16.00
CA TRP A 55 -2.10 -1.31 -14.83
C TRP A 55 -1.10 -0.21 -15.21
N SER A 56 -0.94 0.82 -14.37
CA SER A 56 0.09 1.85 -14.59
C SER A 56 1.03 2.02 -13.40
N ILE A 57 2.22 2.56 -13.68
CA ILE A 57 3.17 3.02 -12.68
C ILE A 57 3.70 4.38 -13.11
N ALA A 58 3.80 5.33 -12.16
CA ALA A 58 4.15 6.72 -12.42
C ALA A 58 3.31 7.39 -13.54
N GLY A 59 2.04 6.98 -13.69
CA GLY A 59 1.15 7.49 -14.74
C GLY A 59 1.38 6.90 -16.13
N LYS A 60 2.28 5.92 -16.29
CA LYS A 60 2.52 5.21 -17.55
C LYS A 60 1.88 3.83 -17.53
N PRO A 61 0.97 3.51 -18.46
CA PRO A 61 0.43 2.16 -18.60
C PRO A 61 1.53 1.12 -18.90
N LEU A 62 1.44 -0.04 -18.27
CA LEU A 62 2.36 -1.17 -18.41
C LEU A 62 1.86 -2.16 -19.48
N PRO A 63 2.75 -2.86 -20.21
CA PRO A 63 4.11 -3.20 -19.84
C PRO A 63 5.16 -2.45 -20.66
N ASP A 64 5.14 -1.12 -20.71
CA ASP A 64 6.29 -0.36 -21.22
C ASP A 64 7.53 -0.61 -20.33
N LEU A 65 8.17 -1.77 -20.50
CA LEU A 65 9.31 -2.22 -19.72
C LEU A 65 10.53 -1.31 -19.97
N PRO A 66 10.80 -0.81 -21.20
CA PRO A 66 11.84 0.19 -21.42
C PRO A 66 11.72 1.43 -20.55
N PHE A 67 10.49 1.89 -20.27
CA PHE A 67 10.28 2.99 -19.33
C PHE A 67 10.85 2.67 -17.94
N LEU A 68 10.69 1.44 -17.44
CA LEU A 68 11.11 1.03 -16.08
C LEU A 68 12.63 1.07 -15.83
N TYR A 69 13.45 1.09 -16.87
CA TYR A 69 14.90 1.23 -16.76
C TYR A 69 15.47 2.43 -17.55
N GLY A 70 14.59 3.27 -18.09
CA GLY A 70 14.96 4.45 -18.86
C GLY A 70 15.42 5.63 -17.99
N PRO A 71 16.07 6.64 -18.61
CA PRO A 71 16.57 7.83 -17.90
C PRO A 71 15.44 8.65 -17.26
N GLU A 72 14.25 8.67 -17.85
CA GLU A 72 13.06 9.36 -17.29
C GLU A 72 12.68 8.77 -15.92
N TYR A 73 12.49 7.45 -15.83
CA TYR A 73 12.10 6.78 -14.59
C TYR A 73 13.21 6.82 -13.53
N ALA A 74 14.47 6.72 -13.95
CA ALA A 74 15.62 6.90 -13.05
C ALA A 74 15.66 8.32 -12.44
N ALA A 75 15.38 9.36 -13.23
CA ALA A 75 15.31 10.73 -12.75
C ALA A 75 14.15 10.92 -11.75
N MET A 76 12.98 10.31 -11.99
CA MET A 76 11.86 10.33 -11.05
C MET A 76 12.25 9.78 -9.68
N HIS A 77 12.94 8.64 -9.64
CA HIS A 77 13.44 8.07 -8.39
C HIS A 77 14.44 8.99 -7.67
N LYS A 78 15.40 9.56 -8.41
CA LYS A 78 16.38 10.50 -7.83
C LYS A 78 15.67 11.69 -7.18
N ASN A 79 14.72 12.29 -7.89
CA ASN A 79 13.97 13.45 -7.40
C ASN A 79 13.13 13.08 -6.17
N ALA A 80 12.42 11.96 -6.21
CA ALA A 80 11.60 11.49 -5.08
C ALA A 80 12.46 11.23 -3.83
N ASN A 81 13.62 10.58 -4.00
CA ASN A 81 14.55 10.31 -2.90
C ASN A 81 15.12 11.60 -2.29
N GLU A 82 15.45 12.60 -3.11
CA GLU A 82 15.94 13.89 -2.63
C GLU A 82 14.88 14.63 -1.82
N ILE A 83 13.62 14.66 -2.29
CA ILE A 83 12.49 15.27 -1.57
C ILE A 83 12.29 14.58 -0.22
N MET A 84 12.27 13.24 -0.22
CA MET A 84 12.10 12.47 1.02
C MET A 84 13.22 12.72 2.02
N ARG A 85 14.47 12.79 1.54
CA ARG A 85 15.62 13.11 2.40
C ARG A 85 15.49 14.49 3.03
N LYS A 86 15.16 15.52 2.24
CA LYS A 86 14.92 16.88 2.75
C LYS A 86 13.79 16.93 3.77
N PHE A 87 12.73 16.14 3.57
CA PHE A 87 11.63 16.03 4.52
C PHE A 87 12.08 15.38 5.84
N VAL A 88 12.87 14.31 5.80
CA VAL A 88 13.43 13.68 7.01
C VAL A 88 14.35 14.64 7.76
N GLU A 89 15.20 15.38 7.04
CA GLU A 89 16.09 16.40 7.62
C GLU A 89 15.31 17.59 8.24
N SER A 90 14.16 17.95 7.66
CA SER A 90 13.31 19.01 8.22
C SER A 90 12.54 18.56 9.48
N GLN A 91 12.19 17.28 9.60
CA GLN A 91 11.60 16.69 10.81
C GLN A 91 12.61 16.55 11.95
N SER A 92 13.89 16.30 11.64
CA SER A 92 14.94 16.29 12.68
C SER A 92 15.31 17.68 13.17
N THR A 93 15.11 18.72 12.36
CA THR A 93 15.29 20.13 12.75
C THR A 93 14.03 20.77 13.34
N ASN A 94 12.85 20.19 13.14
CA ASN A 94 11.59 20.59 13.78
C ASN A 94 10.86 19.34 14.34
N PRO A 95 11.14 18.91 15.59
CA PRO A 95 10.43 17.79 16.18
C PRO A 95 8.92 18.08 16.26
N PRO A 96 8.05 17.05 16.14
CA PRO A 96 6.60 17.23 16.13
C PRO A 96 6.10 17.59 17.54
N ALA A 97 6.24 18.86 17.90
CA ALA A 97 5.67 19.44 19.10
C ALA A 97 5.41 20.94 18.90
N GLN A 98 4.56 21.30 17.92
CA GLN A 98 3.88 22.63 17.89
C GLN A 98 2.84 22.79 16.75
N ALA A 99 2.06 21.75 16.42
CA ALA A 99 0.86 21.93 15.56
C ALA A 99 -0.45 22.00 16.37
N SER A 100 -0.46 21.63 17.66
CA SER A 100 -1.67 21.60 18.50
C SER A 100 -1.84 22.80 19.44
N ALA A 101 -0.85 23.68 19.59
CA ALA A 101 -0.92 24.77 20.58
C ALA A 101 -1.57 26.07 20.08
N LYS A 102 -1.70 26.29 18.76
CA LYS A 102 -2.27 27.55 18.22
C LYS A 102 -3.78 27.55 18.00
N VAL A 103 -4.45 26.39 18.02
CA VAL A 103 -5.93 26.32 17.86
C VAL A 103 -6.67 26.39 19.21
N ALA A 104 -6.00 26.07 20.32
CA ALA A 104 -6.62 26.09 21.65
C ALA A 104 -6.77 27.49 22.25
N ALA A 105 -5.98 28.48 21.80
CA ALA A 105 -6.01 29.83 22.36
C ALA A 105 -7.11 30.74 21.77
N THR A 106 -7.73 30.36 20.65
CA THR A 106 -8.73 31.20 19.95
C THR A 106 -10.18 30.77 20.18
N ASN A 107 -10.44 29.58 20.74
CA ASN A 107 -11.79 29.05 20.94
C ASN A 107 -12.17 28.86 22.43
N GLY A 108 -11.68 29.73 23.30
CA GLY A 108 -11.99 29.78 24.74
C GLY A 108 -13.38 30.32 25.10
N GLY A 109 -14.32 30.36 24.16
CA GLY A 109 -15.70 30.80 24.38
C GLY A 109 -16.68 29.82 23.74
N SER A 110 -17.63 29.32 24.53
CA SER A 110 -18.80 28.55 24.10
C SER A 110 -18.62 27.05 23.85
N ARG A 111 -18.41 26.27 24.93
CA ARG A 111 -18.85 24.86 25.03
C ARG A 111 -19.71 24.62 26.27
N LYS A 112 -20.78 25.39 26.42
CA LYS A 112 -21.92 25.00 27.26
C LYS A 112 -23.12 25.05 26.34
N HIS A 113 -23.58 23.90 25.85
CA HIS A 113 -24.93 23.64 25.25
C HIS A 113 -25.01 22.34 24.43
N ALA A 114 -23.96 21.51 24.35
CA ALA A 114 -24.01 20.28 23.55
C ALA A 114 -24.25 18.98 24.34
N HIS A 115 -24.53 19.04 25.65
CA HIS A 115 -24.64 17.84 26.50
C HIS A 115 -26.05 17.53 27.03
N GLU A 116 -27.08 18.30 26.64
CA GLU A 116 -28.47 18.09 27.13
C GLU A 116 -29.43 17.47 26.09
N ALA A 117 -28.99 17.18 24.87
CA ALA A 117 -29.90 16.74 23.79
C ALA A 117 -29.90 15.23 23.47
N TRP A 118 -29.19 14.38 24.23
CA TRP A 118 -29.13 12.93 23.93
C TRP A 118 -29.69 12.01 25.05
N ASN A 119 -30.10 12.53 26.20
CA ASN A 119 -30.77 11.72 27.23
C ASN A 119 -32.15 12.31 27.56
N GLY A 120 -33.15 11.99 26.76
CA GLY A 120 -34.55 12.23 27.12
C GLY A 120 -35.49 12.24 25.93
N SER A 121 -36.08 11.07 25.64
CA SER A 121 -37.46 10.79 25.16
C SER A 121 -37.47 9.56 24.26
#